data_AF-A0A256XQK7-F1
#
_entry.id   AF-A0A256XQK7-F1
#
_cell.length_a   1.000
_cell.length_b   1.000
_cell.length_c   1.000
_cell.angle_alpha   90.00
_cell.angle_beta   90.00
_cell.angle_gamma   90.00
#
_symmetry.space_group_name_H-M   'P 1'
#
loop_
_entity.id
_entity.type
_entity.pdbx_description
1 polymer ?
#
loop_
_entity_poly.entity_id
_entity_poly.type
_entity_poly.pdbx_seq_one_letter_code
_entity_poly.pdbx_strand_id
1 'polypeptide(L)'
;MQKYLIDRIYDFEKFLSLINERKLNLKDLRLCFWKTVRYYGIIGKIEAILSIPDKVEQLGTIVRECVLGECYYDDFLYREERKRNEEGEETKRIKKWGEKIFSFLKEKLGFIPVEGRWTLTSGEMKCKYK
;
A
#
# COMPACT_ATOMS: atom_id res chain seq x y z
N MET A 1 -3.31 -21.78 -10.34
CA MET A 1 -3.17 -20.58 -9.50
C MET A 1 -3.89 -19.44 -10.21
N GLN A 2 -5.13 -19.11 -9.83
CA GLN A 2 -5.85 -17.98 -10.44
C GLN A 2 -5.14 -16.69 -10.04
N LYS A 3 -4.54 -16.00 -11.03
CA LYS A 3 -4.05 -14.63 -10.86
C LYS A 3 -5.29 -13.78 -10.59
N TYR A 4 -5.40 -13.22 -9.39
CA TYR A 4 -6.38 -12.15 -9.16
C TYR A 4 -6.01 -10.99 -10.08
N LEU A 5 -7.01 -10.38 -10.70
CA LEU A 5 -6.79 -9.18 -11.49
C LEU A 5 -6.53 -8.04 -10.49
N ILE A 6 -5.28 -7.57 -10.44
CA ILE A 6 -4.96 -6.31 -9.76
C ILE A 6 -5.18 -5.22 -10.79
N ASP A 7 -6.08 -4.29 -10.47
CA ASP A 7 -6.23 -3.06 -11.23
C ASP A 7 -5.57 -1.91 -10.48
N ARG A 8 -4.59 -1.25 -11.10
CA ARG A 8 -3.79 -0.18 -10.48
C ARG A 8 -4.20 1.18 -11.01
N ILE A 9 -4.63 2.04 -10.11
CA ILE A 9 -5.06 3.40 -10.37
C ILE A 9 -4.03 4.37 -9.75
N TYR A 10 -3.34 5.15 -10.58
CA TYR A 10 -2.29 6.08 -10.12
C TYR A 10 -2.83 7.46 -9.70
N ASP A 11 -4.14 7.67 -9.84
CA ASP A 11 -4.84 8.91 -9.49
C ASP A 11 -5.77 8.64 -8.31
N PHE A 12 -5.49 9.28 -7.18
CA PHE A 12 -6.23 9.08 -5.94
C PHE A 12 -7.69 9.54 -6.03
N GLU A 13 -7.97 10.66 -6.71
CA GLU A 13 -9.33 11.20 -6.83
C GLU A 13 -10.17 10.30 -7.74
N LYS A 14 -9.59 9.76 -8.82
CA LYS A 14 -10.25 8.73 -9.65
C LYS A 14 -10.54 7.45 -8.86
N PHE A 15 -9.61 7.05 -8.00
CA PHE A 15 -9.80 5.88 -7.13
C PHE A 15 -10.99 6.08 -6.17
N LEU A 16 -11.12 7.27 -5.57
CA LEU A 16 -12.26 7.61 -4.71
C LEU A 16 -13.58 7.72 -5.47
N SER A 17 -13.58 8.36 -6.64
CA SER A 17 -14.76 8.42 -7.50
C SER A 17 -15.26 7.02 -7.83
N LEU A 18 -14.36 6.11 -8.18
CA LEU A 18 -14.71 4.72 -8.45
C LEU A 18 -15.32 4.02 -7.23
N ILE A 19 -14.74 4.20 -6.04
CA ILE A 19 -15.28 3.63 -4.79
C ILE A 19 -16.72 4.10 -4.56
N ASN A 20 -16.99 5.38 -4.76
CA ASN A 20 -18.30 5.97 -4.58
C ASN A 20 -19.30 5.48 -5.63
N GLU A 21 -18.92 5.47 -6.91
CA GLU A 21 -19.74 4.96 -8.02
C GLU A 21 -20.14 3.50 -7.83
N ARG A 22 -19.19 2.68 -7.36
CA ARG A 22 -19.38 1.25 -7.08
C ARG A 22 -20.00 0.98 -5.71
N LYS A 23 -20.24 2.01 -4.90
CA LYS A 23 -20.77 1.92 -3.53
C LYS A 23 -19.96 0.95 -2.65
N LEU A 24 -18.64 0.94 -2.80
CA LEU A 24 -17.77 0.07 -2.01
C LEU A 24 -17.67 0.59 -0.58
N ASN A 25 -17.53 -0.34 0.37
CA ASN A 25 -17.45 0.01 1.78
C ASN A 25 -16.05 0.51 2.14
N LEU A 26 -15.94 1.79 2.51
CA LEU A 26 -14.67 2.42 2.92
C LEU A 26 -14.00 1.71 4.09
N LYS A 27 -14.74 0.97 4.93
CA LYS A 27 -14.17 0.16 6.03
C LYS A 27 -13.30 -0.99 5.52
N ASP A 28 -13.41 -1.37 4.26
CA ASP A 28 -12.62 -2.42 3.62
C ASP A 28 -11.33 -1.86 2.96
N LEU A 29 -11.09 -0.56 3.05
CA LEU A 29 -9.81 0.02 2.64
C LEU A 29 -8.67 -0.52 3.50
N ARG A 30 -7.58 -0.91 2.85
CA ARG A 30 -6.35 -1.35 3.49
C ARG A 30 -5.16 -0.63 2.92
N LEU A 31 -4.26 -0.20 3.80
CA LEU A 31 -2.99 0.42 3.43
C LEU A 31 -1.87 -0.61 3.54
N CYS A 32 -1.06 -0.75 2.50
CA CYS A 32 0.10 -1.61 2.50
C CYS A 32 1.35 -0.82 2.11
N PHE A 33 2.45 -1.05 2.82
CA PHE A 33 3.77 -0.62 2.40
C PHE A 33 4.49 -1.78 1.70
N TRP A 34 4.69 -1.64 0.39
CA TRP A 34 5.36 -2.63 -0.45
C TRP A 34 6.81 -2.24 -0.67
N LYS A 35 7.74 -3.06 -0.14
CA LYS A 35 9.18 -2.85 -0.31
C LYS A 35 9.68 -3.66 -1.49
N THR A 36 10.47 -3.02 -2.34
CA THR A 36 11.24 -3.68 -3.41
C THR A 36 12.68 -3.20 -3.33
N VAL A 37 13.63 -4.10 -3.54
CA VAL A 37 15.06 -3.76 -3.55
C VAL A 37 15.59 -4.06 -4.96
N ARG A 38 16.30 -3.10 -5.55
CA ARG A 38 16.88 -3.20 -6.89
C ARG A 38 18.38 -2.89 -6.84
N TYR A 39 19.09 -3.16 -7.94
CA TYR A 39 20.52 -2.88 -8.11
C TYR A 39 21.40 -3.47 -7.00
N TYR A 40 21.59 -4.79 -7.02
CA TYR A 40 22.48 -5.52 -6.10
C TYR A 40 22.24 -5.28 -4.60
N GLY A 41 21.03 -4.86 -4.20
CA GLY A 41 20.71 -4.66 -2.78
C GLY A 41 20.98 -3.26 -2.26
N ILE A 42 21.32 -2.29 -3.11
CA ILE A 42 21.73 -0.94 -2.68
C ILE A 42 20.54 0.02 -2.65
N ILE A 43 19.66 -0.02 -3.65
CA ILE A 43 18.54 0.92 -3.74
C ILE A 43 17.25 0.22 -3.36
N GLY A 44 16.66 0.67 -2.25
CA GLY A 44 15.34 0.28 -1.80
C GLY A 44 14.27 1.24 -2.31
N LYS A 45 13.09 0.71 -2.61
CA LYS A 45 11.87 1.46 -2.92
C LYS A 45 10.74 0.96 -2.03
N ILE A 46 10.05 1.88 -1.38
CA ILE A 46 8.81 1.62 -0.64
C ILE A 46 7.66 2.30 -1.38
N GLU A 47 6.61 1.56 -1.71
CA GLU A 47 5.36 2.07 -2.26
C GLU A 47 4.28 2.03 -1.17
N ALA A 48 3.54 3.13 -0.97
CA ALA A 48 2.34 3.16 -0.17
C ALA A 48 1.13 2.85 -1.07
N ILE A 49 0.45 1.75 -0.81
CA ILE A 49 -0.63 1.24 -1.66
C ILE A 49 -1.90 1.16 -0.85
N LEU A 50 -2.91 1.94 -1.23
CA LEU A 50 -4.27 1.81 -0.75
C LEU A 50 -5.00 0.76 -1.58
N SER A 51 -5.76 -0.13 -0.95
CA SER A 51 -6.41 -1.22 -1.69
C SER A 51 -7.80 -1.56 -1.15
N ILE A 52 -8.68 -2.00 -2.04
CA ILE A 52 -10.04 -2.41 -1.72
C ILE A 52 -10.49 -3.55 -2.64
N PRO A 53 -11.20 -4.56 -2.13
CA PRO A 53 -11.81 -5.58 -2.98
C PRO A 53 -13.03 -4.99 -3.71
N ASP A 54 -13.22 -5.42 -4.95
CA ASP A 54 -14.38 -5.07 -5.77
C ASP A 54 -14.93 -6.34 -6.43
N LYS A 55 -16.25 -6.49 -6.46
CA LYS A 55 -16.92 -7.63 -7.09
C LYS A 55 -17.44 -7.19 -8.45
N VAL A 56 -16.79 -7.68 -9.50
CA VAL A 56 -17.15 -7.38 -10.90
C VAL A 56 -17.83 -8.60 -11.50
N GLU A 57 -19.03 -8.41 -12.04
CA GLU A 57 -19.91 -9.48 -12.53
C GLU A 57 -19.22 -10.48 -13.48
N GLN A 58 -18.35 -9.98 -14.38
CA GLN A 58 -17.65 -10.80 -15.38
C GLN A 58 -16.29 -11.33 -14.93
N LEU A 59 -15.70 -10.75 -13.88
CA LEU A 59 -14.31 -11.02 -13.46
C LEU A 59 -14.21 -11.63 -12.06
N GLY A 60 -15.33 -11.76 -11.36
CA GLY A 60 -15.35 -12.15 -9.96
C GLY A 60 -14.80 -11.05 -9.06
N THR A 61 -14.18 -11.45 -7.94
CA THR A 61 -13.57 -10.48 -7.01
C THR A 61 -12.18 -10.08 -7.49
N ILE A 62 -12.00 -8.78 -7.72
CA ILE A 62 -10.73 -8.16 -8.05
C ILE A 62 -10.25 -7.30 -6.86
N VAL A 63 -8.97 -6.92 -6.86
CA VAL A 63 -8.45 -5.93 -5.91
C VAL A 63 -8.05 -4.70 -6.69
N ARG A 64 -8.62 -3.56 -6.31
CA ARG A 64 -8.21 -2.26 -6.82
C ARG A 64 -7.13 -1.71 -5.91
N GLU A 65 -6.00 -1.33 -6.49
CA GLU A 65 -4.86 -0.74 -5.81
C GLU A 65 -4.69 0.71 -6.27
N CYS A 66 -4.43 1.62 -5.35
CA CYS A 66 -4.02 2.99 -5.61
C CYS A 66 -2.67 3.26 -4.97
N VAL A 67 -1.69 3.65 -5.78
CA VAL A 67 -0.37 4.03 -5.28
C VAL A 67 -0.44 5.47 -4.81
N LEU A 68 -0.31 5.68 -3.51
CA LEU A 68 -0.37 7.01 -2.88
C LEU A 68 0.96 7.76 -2.99
N GLY A 69 2.06 7.02 -3.10
CA GLY A 69 3.39 7.59 -3.22
C GLY A 69 4.47 6.53 -3.12
N GLU A 70 5.69 6.96 -3.44
CA GLU A 70 6.90 6.14 -3.38
C GLU A 70 8.02 6.87 -2.63
N CYS A 71 8.86 6.09 -1.95
CA CYS A 71 10.10 6.57 -1.35
C CYS A 71 11.25 5.66 -1.75
N TYR A 72 12.27 6.23 -2.35
CA TYR A 72 13.56 5.58 -2.52
C TYR A 72 14.43 5.84 -1.30
N TYR A 73 15.23 4.83 -0.93
CA TYR A 73 16.12 4.85 0.22
C TYR A 73 17.35 3.99 -0.06
N ASP A 74 18.45 4.26 0.65
CA ASP A 74 19.65 3.42 0.62
C ASP A 74 19.40 2.19 1.51
N ASP A 75 19.24 1.03 0.87
CA ASP A 75 18.89 -0.21 1.54
C ASP A 75 20.06 -0.80 2.34
N PHE A 76 21.29 -0.49 1.96
CA PHE A 76 22.47 -0.90 2.72
C PHE A 76 22.52 -0.14 4.06
N LEU A 77 22.47 1.20 4.01
CA LEU A 77 22.50 2.05 5.20
C LEU A 77 21.32 1.77 6.12
N TYR A 78 20.11 1.67 5.55
CA TYR A 78 18.92 1.36 6.34
C TYR A 78 19.04 0.03 7.09
N ARG A 79 19.59 -1.02 6.47
CA ARG A 79 19.81 -2.31 7.14
C ARG A 79 20.83 -2.20 8.26
N GLU A 80 21.91 -1.46 8.06
CA GLU A 80 22.94 -1.26 9.08
C GLU A 80 22.40 -0.48 10.29
N GLU A 81 21.65 0.60 10.07
CA GLU A 81 20.95 1.36 11.12
C GLU A 81 20.03 0.44 11.94
N ARG A 82 19.24 -0.40 11.26
CA ARG A 82 18.33 -1.36 11.91
C ARG A 82 19.07 -2.42 12.72
N LYS A 83 20.21 -2.93 12.25
CA LYS A 83 21.04 -3.88 13.02
C LYS A 83 21.61 -3.25 14.29
N ARG A 84 21.95 -1.97 14.23
CA ARG A 84 22.46 -1.20 15.37
C ARG A 84 21.37 -0.65 16.30
N ASN A 85 20.09 -0.85 15.95
CA ASN A 85 18.94 -0.23 16.62
C ASN A 85 19.03 1.31 16.69
N GLU A 86 19.58 1.93 15.65
CA GLU A 86 19.75 3.37 15.55
C GLU A 86 18.70 3.98 14.61
N GLU A 87 18.14 5.13 14.98
CA GLU A 87 17.39 5.98 14.04
C GLU A 87 18.36 6.94 13.32
N GLY A 88 19.08 6.39 12.34
CA GLY A 88 19.92 7.17 11.45
C GLY A 88 19.13 7.94 10.39
N GLU A 89 19.82 8.45 9.37
CA GLU A 89 19.25 9.33 8.35
C GLU A 89 18.19 8.62 7.51
N GLU A 90 18.47 7.38 7.07
CA GLU A 90 17.56 6.65 6.18
C GLU A 90 16.30 6.19 6.92
N THR A 91 16.44 5.74 8.16
CA THR A 91 15.29 5.38 9.02
C THR A 91 14.40 6.60 9.27
N LYS A 92 14.98 7.76 9.60
CA LYS A 92 14.23 9.01 9.78
C LYS A 92 13.53 9.46 8.52
N ARG A 93 14.20 9.36 7.36
CA ARG A 93 13.64 9.69 6.05
C ARG A 93 12.41 8.84 5.73
N ILE A 94 12.51 7.52 5.89
CA ILE A 94 11.39 6.59 5.64
C ILE A 94 10.23 6.87 6.60
N LYS A 95 10.52 7.08 7.90
CA LYS A 95 9.51 7.39 8.92
C LYS A 95 8.76 8.68 8.58
N LYS A 96 9.48 9.76 8.29
CA LYS A 96 8.90 11.06 7.89
C LYS A 96 8.08 10.96 6.61
N TRP A 97 8.50 10.14 5.64
CA TRP A 97 7.70 9.87 4.45
C TRP A 97 6.42 9.12 4.78
N GLY A 98 6.47 8.08 5.62
CA GLY A 98 5.29 7.33 6.06
C GLY A 98 4.29 8.22 6.80
N GLU A 99 4.75 9.09 7.70
CA GLU A 99 3.92 10.08 8.40
C GLU A 99 3.18 11.01 7.44
N LYS A 100 3.81 11.42 6.33
CA LYS A 100 3.13 12.21 5.29
C LYS A 100 2.00 11.44 4.63
N ILE A 101 2.19 10.15 4.34
CA ILE A 101 1.13 9.29 3.78
C ILE A 101 -0.04 9.17 4.74
N PHE A 102 0.21 8.91 6.02
CA PHE A 102 -0.84 8.83 7.02
C PHE A 102 -1.59 10.15 7.20
N SER A 103 -0.87 11.27 7.24
CA SER A 103 -1.47 12.60 7.33
C SER A 103 -2.36 12.92 6.13
N PHE A 104 -1.87 12.63 4.92
CA PHE A 104 -2.64 12.77 3.68
C PHE A 104 -3.94 11.96 3.71
N LEU A 105 -3.87 10.69 4.13
CA LEU A 105 -5.07 9.84 4.23
C LEU A 105 -6.05 10.34 5.29
N LYS A 106 -5.55 10.77 6.45
CA LYS A 106 -6.40 11.33 7.51
C LYS A 106 -7.13 12.59 7.04
N GLU A 107 -6.46 13.46 6.30
CA GLU A 107 -7.03 14.67 5.70
C GLU A 107 -8.09 14.33 4.64
N LYS A 108 -7.77 13.44 3.71
CA LYS A 108 -8.61 13.13 2.55
C LYS A 108 -9.80 12.22 2.86
N LEU A 109 -9.63 11.24 3.75
CA LEU A 109 -10.64 10.24 4.09
C LEU A 109 -11.34 10.52 5.43
N GLY A 110 -10.76 11.37 6.28
CA GLY A 110 -11.21 11.57 7.67
C GLY A 110 -10.74 10.46 8.63
N PHE A 111 -10.10 9.40 8.13
CA PHE A 111 -9.55 8.29 8.93
C PHE A 111 -8.29 7.70 8.30
N ILE A 112 -7.56 6.90 9.06
CA ILE A 112 -6.41 6.14 8.56
C ILE A 112 -6.86 4.69 8.33
N PRO A 113 -6.81 4.18 7.09
CA PRO A 113 -7.12 2.78 6.79
C PRO A 113 -6.24 1.82 7.57
N VAL A 114 -6.80 0.66 7.93
CA VAL A 114 -6.07 -0.39 8.64
C VAL A 114 -4.92 -0.92 7.77
N GLU A 115 -3.76 -1.11 8.37
CA GLU A 115 -2.62 -1.70 7.67
C GLU A 115 -2.89 -3.16 7.32
N GLY A 116 -2.64 -3.52 6.06
CA GLY A 116 -2.79 -4.88 5.59
C GLY A 116 -2.83 -4.96 4.07
N ARG A 117 -2.80 -6.20 3.55
CA ARG A 117 -2.87 -6.46 2.12
C ARG A 117 -3.95 -7.47 1.80
N TRP A 118 -4.80 -7.15 0.82
CA TRP A 118 -5.75 -8.11 0.28
C TRP A 118 -5.02 -9.22 -0.48
N THR A 119 -5.33 -10.46 -0.14
CA THR A 119 -4.81 -11.67 -0.77
C THR A 119 -5.94 -12.66 -0.97
N LEU A 120 -5.94 -13.37 -2.09
CA LEU A 120 -6.89 -14.45 -2.32
C LEU A 120 -6.32 -15.74 -1.73
N THR A 121 -7.01 -16.37 -0.79
CA THR A 121 -6.64 -17.70 -0.25
C THR A 121 -7.83 -18.63 -0.38
N SER A 122 -7.69 -19.71 -1.16
CA SER A 122 -8.74 -20.74 -1.35
C SER A 122 -10.10 -20.20 -1.81
N GLY A 123 -10.11 -19.17 -2.66
CA GLY A 123 -11.33 -18.55 -3.18
C GLY A 123 -11.93 -17.46 -2.29
N GLU A 124 -11.40 -17.26 -1.08
CA GLU A 124 -11.80 -16.19 -0.16
C GLU A 124 -10.81 -15.04 -0.17
N MET A 125 -11.30 -13.81 -0.17
CA MET A 125 -10.46 -12.62 -0.03
C MET A 125 -10.11 -12.42 1.45
N LYS A 126 -8.82 -12.49 1.78
CA LYS A 126 -8.29 -12.33 3.15
C LYS A 126 -7.33 -11.16 3.22
N CYS A 127 -7.47 -10.35 4.25
CA CYS A 127 -6.48 -9.33 4.57
C CYS A 127 -5.35 -9.98 5.37
N LYS A 128 -4.13 -9.98 4.83
CA LYS A 128 -2.93 -10.33 5.60
C LYS A 128 -2.39 -9.07 6.28
N TYR A 129 -2.32 -9.12 7.60
CA TYR A 129 -1.57 -8.16 8.40
C TYR A 129 -0.07 -8.45 8.20
N LYS A 130 0.75 -7.40 8.07
CA LYS A 130 2.20 -7.51 8.09
C LYS A 130 2.72 -7.24 9.49
#